data_AF-A0A850C2E5-F1
#
_entry.id   AF-A0A850C2E5-F1
#
_cell.length_a   1.000
_cell.length_b   1.000
_cell.length_c   1.000
_cell.angle_alpha   90.00
_cell.angle_beta   90.00
_cell.angle_gamma   90.00
#
_symmetry.space_group_name_H-M   'P 1'
#
loop_
_entity.id
_entity.type
_entity.pdbx_description
1 polymer ?
#
loop_
_entity_poly.entity_id
_entity_poly.type
_entity_poly.pdbx_seq_one_letter_code
_entity_poly.pdbx_strand_id
1 'polypeptide(L)'
;MLDLAQLLRVPQVDHLFDISPVGSKLAFAWNKTGDWQIYEMSLSPSPNGRGARVEGAVQLTSGPGGKFNPRYSPDGTKLAYASDIDGGESYHLVVYDFTTKQDTDLTPNIPHALQPNFCWSPDGSQLAFLSDEKGHFSAYIISSDGGEPQLVLDTGHPAWQVEWSPDGKHLAVSCEMRGQDYGIFIVEVCHSERSEESPPLLKRPFAVAQGDNPLNAHEPRWFPDGSKLAFHSDLYGWFDVGVYDLSTREIEWVTKGEDDSQTPIVLPHQQERGQKHQLAYTQSRGAVNWIEAGKISQSQGTLLRNDRVKYRIGKGIHAGIRFTSDSKRVVTAFSSPSKPPDLWMIDLESGESIQLTHSLPEELSREEFVMPEEIEYPGMDGTPIPALLYRSKQTPAPAVVMIHGGPNWHYSMEWNPIIAHLASRGYVVLCPNYRGSTGYGRAWQYAAQFDMGGVDTRDVAAGAQYLLREGIAHRIAVTGRSHGGYLTMTCLTQFPGLWRAGSAVVPFTNWFKSHYDSREDLQHWNIENMGDPGENYERWYNASPYFFLDRIEAPVQMICGGNDPRCPASDSIDTRDKLVELGKNVDFLLYEDEGHAFLKIEDVLDAETKRVEFLAKALDS
;
A
#
# COMPACT_ATOMS: atom_id res chain seq x y z
N MET A 1 27.87 -6.36 -10.75
CA MET A 1 27.60 -5.59 -9.50
C MET A 1 26.56 -4.57 -9.89
N LEU A 2 25.44 -4.53 -9.19
CA LEU A 2 24.29 -3.75 -9.63
C LEU A 2 24.54 -2.26 -9.35
N ASP A 3 24.45 -1.43 -10.37
CA ASP A 3 24.57 0.02 -10.24
C ASP A 3 23.26 0.62 -9.69
N LEU A 4 23.36 1.44 -8.64
CA LEU A 4 22.18 1.99 -7.96
C LEU A 4 21.40 2.92 -8.88
N ALA A 5 22.10 3.78 -9.62
CA ALA A 5 21.47 4.76 -10.49
C ALA A 5 20.73 4.08 -11.66
N GLN A 6 21.24 2.95 -12.16
CA GLN A 6 20.53 2.08 -13.10
C GLN A 6 19.31 1.41 -12.46
N LEU A 7 19.44 0.82 -11.26
CA LEU A 7 18.34 0.16 -10.56
C LEU A 7 17.19 1.11 -10.23
N LEU A 8 17.49 2.34 -9.78
CA LEU A 8 16.50 3.37 -9.45
C LEU A 8 15.76 3.89 -10.69
N ARG A 9 16.39 3.82 -11.88
CA ARG A 9 15.75 4.18 -13.16
C ARG A 9 14.90 3.07 -13.74
N VAL A 10 14.90 1.87 -13.17
CA VAL A 10 14.03 0.78 -13.63
C VAL A 10 12.58 1.22 -13.43
N PRO A 11 11.79 1.31 -14.52
CA PRO A 11 10.38 1.68 -14.40
C PRO A 11 9.58 0.71 -13.55
N GLN A 12 8.43 1.16 -13.08
CA GLN A 12 7.51 0.39 -12.26
C GLN A 12 6.08 0.63 -12.74
N VAL A 13 5.31 -0.44 -12.80
CA VAL A 13 3.86 -0.37 -13.05
C VAL A 13 3.12 -0.38 -11.73
N ASP A 14 2.17 0.54 -11.57
CA ASP A 14 1.33 0.57 -10.38
C ASP A 14 0.35 -0.61 -10.37
N HIS A 15 0.03 -1.08 -9.16
CA HIS A 15 -0.88 -2.18 -8.94
C HIS A 15 -2.36 -1.80 -9.12
N LEU A 16 -2.70 -0.50 -9.13
CA LEU A 16 -4.04 -0.05 -9.47
C LEU A 16 -4.17 0.14 -10.99
N PHE A 17 -4.94 -0.76 -11.60
CA PHE A 17 -5.23 -0.74 -13.03
C PHE A 17 -6.65 -1.26 -13.27
N ASP A 18 -7.10 -1.13 -14.51
CA ASP A 18 -8.44 -1.57 -14.89
C ASP A 18 -8.50 -2.17 -16.30
N ILE A 19 -9.45 -3.08 -16.49
CA ILE A 19 -9.72 -3.75 -17.76
C ILE A 19 -10.99 -3.14 -18.34
N SER A 20 -10.98 -2.81 -19.64
CA SER A 20 -12.17 -2.22 -20.27
C SER A 20 -13.39 -3.13 -20.14
N PRO A 21 -14.63 -2.59 -20.12
CA PRO A 21 -15.85 -3.40 -19.93
C PRO A 21 -15.99 -4.57 -20.93
N VAL A 22 -15.49 -4.38 -22.16
CA VAL A 22 -15.49 -5.41 -23.20
C VAL A 22 -14.33 -6.42 -23.07
N GLY A 23 -13.34 -6.15 -22.20
CA GLY A 23 -12.21 -7.04 -21.90
C GLY A 23 -11.07 -7.01 -22.92
N SER A 24 -11.06 -6.03 -23.83
CA SER A 24 -10.09 -5.96 -24.94
C SER A 24 -8.94 -4.99 -24.69
N LYS A 25 -8.98 -4.22 -23.59
CA LYS A 25 -7.97 -3.22 -23.26
C LYS A 25 -7.68 -3.17 -21.76
N LEU A 26 -6.49 -2.68 -21.41
CA LEU A 26 -6.00 -2.52 -20.05
C LEU A 26 -5.43 -1.10 -19.88
N ALA A 27 -5.92 -0.37 -18.89
CA ALA A 27 -5.42 0.94 -18.51
C ALA A 27 -4.66 0.85 -17.18
N PHE A 28 -3.45 1.40 -17.12
CA PHE A 28 -2.56 1.28 -15.96
C PHE A 28 -1.59 2.47 -15.86
N ALA A 29 -1.09 2.78 -14.67
CA ALA A 29 -0.06 3.80 -14.48
C ALA A 29 1.35 3.20 -14.60
N TRP A 30 2.24 3.87 -15.33
CA TRP A 30 3.62 3.41 -15.55
C TRP A 30 4.57 4.62 -15.61
N ASN A 31 5.68 4.58 -14.89
CA ASN A 31 6.65 5.69 -14.88
C ASN A 31 7.81 5.55 -15.89
N LYS A 32 7.65 4.77 -16.97
CA LYS A 32 8.76 4.46 -17.90
C LYS A 32 9.38 5.66 -18.63
N THR A 33 8.71 6.80 -18.62
CA THR A 33 9.17 8.05 -19.23
C THR A 33 9.77 9.02 -18.21
N GLY A 34 9.92 8.61 -16.94
CA GLY A 34 10.37 9.45 -15.83
C GLY A 34 9.24 9.81 -14.87
N ASP A 35 8.04 10.10 -15.41
CA ASP A 35 6.85 10.46 -14.63
C ASP A 35 5.77 9.37 -14.68
N TRP A 36 4.99 9.25 -13.60
CA TRP A 36 3.79 8.40 -13.56
C TRP A 36 2.70 8.91 -14.50
N GLN A 37 2.48 8.19 -15.60
CA GLN A 37 1.44 8.50 -16.59
C GLN A 37 0.55 7.29 -16.81
N ILE A 38 -0.68 7.53 -17.29
CA ILE A 38 -1.60 6.46 -17.67
C ILE A 38 -1.26 5.96 -19.07
N TYR A 39 -1.19 4.65 -19.21
CA TYR A 39 -1.01 3.93 -20.46
C TYR A 39 -2.21 3.01 -20.71
N GLU A 40 -2.52 2.80 -21.99
CA GLU A 40 -3.50 1.81 -22.45
C GLU A 40 -2.81 0.78 -23.35
N MET A 41 -3.11 -0.51 -23.14
CA MET A 41 -2.67 -1.59 -24.04
C MET A 41 -3.85 -2.45 -24.51
N SER A 42 -3.72 -3.00 -25.72
CA SER A 42 -4.67 -3.97 -26.27
C SER A 42 -4.43 -5.37 -25.70
N LEU A 43 -5.48 -6.00 -25.19
CA LEU A 43 -5.52 -7.39 -24.76
C LEU A 43 -6.20 -8.24 -25.85
N SER A 44 -5.44 -8.72 -26.84
CA SER A 44 -5.99 -9.65 -27.84
C SER A 44 -5.62 -11.10 -27.51
N PRO A 45 -6.57 -12.04 -27.43
CA PRO A 45 -6.22 -13.46 -27.38
C PRO A 45 -5.43 -13.85 -28.64
N SER A 46 -4.37 -14.65 -28.49
CA SER A 46 -3.61 -15.18 -29.63
C SER A 46 -4.55 -15.94 -30.56
N PRO A 47 -4.43 -15.80 -31.90
CA PRO A 47 -5.26 -16.53 -32.85
C PRO A 47 -5.26 -18.05 -32.67
N ASN A 48 -4.25 -18.59 -31.97
CA ASN A 48 -4.04 -20.02 -31.79
C ASN A 48 -4.44 -20.52 -30.39
N GLY A 49 -5.05 -19.67 -29.55
CA GLY A 49 -5.34 -19.98 -28.14
C GLY A 49 -4.11 -20.18 -27.26
N ARG A 50 -2.90 -20.04 -27.81
CA ARG A 50 -1.63 -20.10 -27.10
C ARG A 50 -1.09 -18.68 -26.94
N GLY A 51 -1.36 -18.07 -25.79
CA GLY A 51 -0.92 -16.73 -25.41
C GLY A 51 -1.90 -15.61 -25.74
N ALA A 52 -1.58 -14.39 -25.33
CA ALA A 52 -2.22 -13.17 -25.83
C ALA A 52 -1.22 -12.38 -26.67
N ARG A 53 -1.71 -11.78 -27.75
CA ARG A 53 -0.96 -10.78 -28.50
C ARG A 53 -1.19 -9.45 -27.80
N VAL A 54 -0.15 -8.96 -27.14
CA VAL A 54 -0.11 -7.61 -26.57
C VAL A 54 0.39 -6.68 -27.66
N GLU A 55 -0.40 -5.69 -28.04
CA GLU A 55 0.09 -4.56 -28.83
C GLU A 55 0.71 -3.53 -27.88
N GLY A 56 1.75 -2.82 -28.33
CA GLY A 56 2.52 -1.92 -27.48
C GLY A 56 1.64 -0.90 -26.76
N ALA A 57 1.95 -0.65 -25.49
CA ALA A 57 1.20 0.29 -24.66
C ALA A 57 1.35 1.74 -25.17
N VAL A 58 0.23 2.44 -25.31
CA VAL A 58 0.14 3.84 -25.74
C VAL A 58 -0.07 4.72 -24.51
N GLN A 59 0.69 5.81 -24.39
CA GLN A 59 0.52 6.78 -23.33
C GLN A 59 -0.74 7.62 -23.59
N LEU A 60 -1.65 7.71 -22.61
CA LEU A 60 -2.88 8.50 -22.70
C LEU A 60 -2.71 9.89 -22.11
N THR A 61 -2.04 10.01 -20.96
CA THR A 61 -1.90 11.28 -20.23
C THR A 61 -0.52 11.89 -20.43
N SER A 62 -0.39 13.19 -20.21
CA SER A 62 0.89 13.90 -20.19
C SER A 62 0.84 15.08 -19.21
N GLY A 63 1.91 15.85 -19.10
CA GLY A 63 1.99 17.01 -18.22
C GLY A 63 2.44 16.69 -16.78
N PRO A 64 2.52 17.72 -15.91
CA PRO A 64 3.10 17.63 -14.58
C PRO A 64 2.29 16.72 -13.64
N GLY A 65 2.94 16.21 -12.61
CA GLY A 65 2.31 15.35 -11.60
C GLY A 65 2.14 13.90 -12.02
N GLY A 66 1.95 13.03 -11.02
CA GLY A 66 1.72 11.60 -11.19
C GLY A 66 0.24 11.25 -11.35
N LYS A 67 -0.09 10.36 -12.28
CA LYS A 67 -1.46 9.92 -12.56
C LYS A 67 -1.60 8.46 -12.19
N PHE A 68 -2.66 8.14 -11.44
CA PHE A 68 -2.84 6.85 -10.78
C PHE A 68 -4.28 6.36 -10.87
N ASN A 69 -4.47 5.10 -10.52
CA ASN A 69 -5.77 4.45 -10.37
C ASN A 69 -6.75 4.67 -11.56
N PRO A 70 -6.36 4.38 -12.81
CA PRO A 70 -7.27 4.52 -13.94
C PRO A 70 -8.47 3.56 -13.83
N ARG A 71 -9.67 4.03 -14.17
CA ARG A 71 -10.93 3.26 -14.16
C ARG A 71 -11.79 3.60 -15.37
N TYR A 72 -12.16 2.60 -16.17
CA TYR A 72 -13.05 2.80 -17.31
C TYR A 72 -14.46 3.13 -16.83
N SER A 73 -15.15 4.02 -17.55
CA SER A 73 -16.59 4.15 -17.39
C SER A 73 -17.30 2.83 -17.78
N PRO A 74 -18.50 2.53 -17.24
CA PRO A 74 -19.21 1.28 -17.54
C PRO A 74 -19.49 1.03 -19.04
N ASP A 75 -19.63 2.11 -19.82
CA ASP A 75 -19.82 2.06 -21.28
C ASP A 75 -18.50 2.02 -22.07
N GLY A 76 -17.36 2.22 -21.40
CA GLY A 76 -16.02 2.24 -21.98
C GLY A 76 -15.70 3.48 -22.83
N THR A 77 -16.52 4.53 -22.79
CA THR A 77 -16.31 5.76 -23.58
C THR A 77 -15.42 6.80 -22.90
N LYS A 78 -15.28 6.70 -21.57
CA LYS A 78 -14.46 7.58 -20.72
C LYS A 78 -13.50 6.75 -19.84
N LEU A 79 -12.47 7.40 -19.32
CA LEU A 79 -11.53 6.86 -18.32
C LEU A 79 -11.34 7.90 -17.21
N ALA A 80 -11.66 7.56 -15.96
CA ALA A 80 -11.33 8.40 -14.81
C ALA A 80 -9.96 8.01 -14.23
N TYR A 81 -9.22 8.96 -13.67
CA TYR A 81 -7.96 8.72 -12.97
C TYR A 81 -7.73 9.78 -11.87
N ALA A 82 -6.89 9.44 -10.89
CA ALA A 82 -6.45 10.35 -9.84
C ALA A 82 -5.15 11.04 -10.28
N SER A 83 -5.03 12.35 -10.07
CA SER A 83 -3.84 13.13 -10.45
C SER A 83 -3.26 13.86 -9.24
N ASP A 84 -2.02 13.55 -8.89
CA ASP A 84 -1.25 14.25 -7.85
C ASP A 84 -0.25 15.19 -8.53
N ILE A 85 -0.44 16.51 -8.37
CA ILE A 85 0.28 17.52 -9.14
C ILE A 85 1.68 17.75 -8.57
N ASP A 86 1.84 17.74 -7.25
CA ASP A 86 3.03 18.22 -6.53
C ASP A 86 3.57 17.23 -5.47
N GLY A 87 2.98 16.04 -5.36
CA GLY A 87 3.40 15.03 -4.39
C GLY A 87 2.85 15.24 -2.98
N GLY A 88 1.98 16.24 -2.79
CA GLY A 88 1.32 16.53 -1.51
C GLY A 88 0.24 15.52 -1.12
N GLU A 89 0.02 14.46 -1.92
CA GLU A 89 -1.05 13.48 -1.73
C GLU A 89 -2.46 14.11 -1.76
N SER A 90 -2.60 15.25 -2.41
CA SER A 90 -3.87 15.94 -2.65
C SER A 90 -4.30 15.70 -4.08
N TYR A 91 -4.97 14.57 -4.32
CA TYR A 91 -5.30 14.14 -5.67
C TYR A 91 -6.48 14.95 -6.24
N HIS A 92 -6.44 15.17 -7.55
CA HIS A 92 -7.58 15.63 -8.35
C HIS A 92 -8.25 14.44 -9.03
N LEU A 93 -9.57 14.48 -9.18
CA LEU A 93 -10.35 13.50 -9.93
C LEU A 93 -10.54 13.98 -11.38
N VAL A 94 -9.92 13.30 -12.33
CA VAL A 94 -9.90 13.70 -13.74
C VAL A 94 -10.58 12.66 -14.61
N VAL A 95 -11.34 13.11 -15.61
CA VAL A 95 -11.99 12.26 -16.61
C VAL A 95 -11.44 12.54 -18.00
N TYR A 96 -10.92 11.50 -18.65
CA TYR A 96 -10.50 11.48 -20.03
C TYR A 96 -11.61 10.92 -20.94
N ASP A 97 -11.97 11.64 -21.98
CA ASP A 97 -12.93 11.20 -23.00
C ASP A 97 -12.19 10.62 -24.23
N PHE A 98 -12.45 9.36 -24.58
CA PHE A 98 -11.76 8.69 -25.70
C PHE A 98 -12.16 9.22 -27.09
N THR A 99 -13.30 9.89 -27.20
CA THR A 99 -13.82 10.45 -28.45
C THR A 99 -13.18 11.80 -28.73
N THR A 100 -13.18 12.70 -27.74
CA THR A 100 -12.64 14.06 -27.89
C THR A 100 -11.13 14.12 -27.60
N LYS A 101 -10.60 13.13 -26.86
CA LYS A 101 -9.23 13.09 -26.34
C LYS A 101 -8.91 14.26 -25.43
N GLN A 102 -9.86 14.65 -24.60
CA GLN A 102 -9.73 15.75 -23.64
C GLN A 102 -9.85 15.24 -22.21
N ASP A 103 -9.04 15.84 -21.34
CA ASP A 103 -9.14 15.69 -19.89
C ASP A 103 -10.05 16.78 -19.31
N THR A 104 -10.92 16.40 -18.39
CA THR A 104 -11.74 17.30 -17.57
C THR A 104 -11.45 17.03 -16.10
N ASP A 105 -10.86 18.00 -15.41
CA ASP A 105 -10.74 17.97 -13.96
C ASP A 105 -12.11 18.23 -13.35
N LEU A 106 -12.66 17.25 -12.64
CA LEU A 106 -13.96 17.35 -11.99
C LEU A 106 -13.89 18.10 -10.66
N THR A 107 -12.69 18.27 -10.14
CA THR A 107 -12.41 18.86 -8.83
C THR A 107 -11.41 20.02 -8.97
N PRO A 108 -11.68 21.00 -9.86
CA PRO A 108 -10.73 22.08 -10.08
C PRO A 108 -10.71 23.01 -8.88
N ASN A 109 -9.52 23.40 -8.42
CA ASN A 109 -9.32 24.30 -7.28
C ASN A 109 -9.86 23.77 -5.94
N ILE A 110 -9.83 22.44 -5.73
CA ILE A 110 -10.19 21.87 -4.43
C ILE A 110 -9.29 22.43 -3.32
N PRO A 111 -9.86 22.99 -2.24
CA PRO A 111 -9.10 23.42 -1.07
C PRO A 111 -8.79 22.27 -0.11
N HIS A 112 -9.16 21.04 -0.49
CA HIS A 112 -9.20 19.84 0.32
C HIS A 112 -8.52 18.70 -0.44
N ALA A 113 -7.83 17.81 0.26
CA ALA A 113 -7.21 16.63 -0.34
C ALA A 113 -8.28 15.59 -0.70
N LEU A 114 -8.05 14.88 -1.80
CA LEU A 114 -8.79 13.66 -2.15
C LEU A 114 -7.90 12.45 -2.03
N GLN A 115 -8.48 11.29 -1.74
CA GLN A 115 -7.79 10.00 -1.92
C GLN A 115 -7.81 9.58 -3.39
N PRO A 116 -6.86 8.73 -3.84
CA PRO A 116 -6.88 8.19 -5.19
C PRO A 116 -7.97 7.13 -5.38
N ASN A 117 -8.65 6.68 -4.31
CA ASN A 117 -9.67 5.64 -4.31
C ASN A 117 -11.05 6.23 -4.67
N PHE A 118 -11.57 5.86 -5.85
CA PHE A 118 -12.88 6.27 -6.36
C PHE A 118 -13.51 5.14 -7.20
N CYS A 119 -14.82 5.24 -7.48
CA CYS A 119 -15.53 4.31 -8.36
C CYS A 119 -16.61 5.00 -9.19
N TRP A 120 -16.88 4.50 -10.40
CA TRP A 120 -18.01 4.94 -11.24
C TRP A 120 -19.35 4.44 -10.70
N SER A 121 -20.40 5.23 -10.89
CA SER A 121 -21.77 4.71 -10.83
C SER A 121 -22.00 3.68 -11.95
N PRO A 122 -22.87 2.67 -11.76
CA PRO A 122 -23.10 1.64 -12.78
C PRO A 122 -23.66 2.16 -14.12
N ASP A 123 -24.30 3.33 -14.10
CA ASP A 123 -24.81 4.01 -15.29
C ASP A 123 -23.78 4.99 -15.92
N GLY A 124 -22.63 5.21 -15.28
CA GLY A 124 -21.57 6.12 -15.73
C GLY A 124 -21.88 7.61 -15.56
N SER A 125 -23.01 7.97 -14.95
CA SER A 125 -23.41 9.37 -14.77
C SER A 125 -22.66 10.08 -13.64
N GLN A 126 -22.07 9.34 -12.70
CA GLN A 126 -21.46 9.87 -11.49
C GLN A 126 -20.18 9.10 -11.10
N LEU A 127 -19.38 9.73 -10.24
CA LEU A 127 -18.23 9.13 -9.57
C LEU A 127 -18.40 9.32 -8.06
N ALA A 128 -18.16 8.25 -7.31
CA ALA A 128 -18.01 8.31 -5.86
C ALA A 128 -16.52 8.39 -5.50
N PHE A 129 -16.17 9.29 -4.58
CA PHE A 129 -14.79 9.59 -4.20
C PHE A 129 -14.70 10.01 -2.74
N LEU A 130 -13.48 10.21 -2.22
CA LEU A 130 -13.24 10.54 -0.82
C LEU A 130 -12.51 11.87 -0.70
N SER A 131 -12.99 12.76 0.18
CA SER A 131 -12.44 14.11 0.40
C SER A 131 -12.29 14.43 1.88
N ASP A 132 -11.22 15.13 2.25
CA ASP A 132 -10.95 15.57 3.63
C ASP A 132 -11.60 16.91 4.01
N GLU A 133 -12.59 17.40 3.25
CA GLU A 133 -13.32 18.65 3.55
C GLU A 133 -13.84 18.73 5.00
N LYS A 134 -14.08 17.58 5.64
CA LYS A 134 -14.54 17.49 7.04
C LYS A 134 -13.41 17.36 8.08
N GLY A 135 -12.15 17.51 7.68
CA GLY A 135 -10.96 17.25 8.50
C GLY A 135 -10.46 15.81 8.40
N HIS A 136 -11.31 14.90 7.95
CA HIS A 136 -11.00 13.50 7.64
C HIS A 136 -11.70 13.10 6.35
N PHE A 137 -11.17 12.08 5.68
CA PHE A 137 -11.75 11.60 4.43
C PHE A 137 -13.18 11.10 4.65
N SER A 138 -14.14 11.76 4.01
CA SER A 138 -15.56 11.39 3.97
C SER A 138 -15.96 11.03 2.54
N ALA A 139 -17.05 10.31 2.35
CA ALA A 139 -17.48 9.85 1.03
C ALA A 139 -18.44 10.84 0.34
N TYR A 140 -18.13 11.16 -0.91
CA TYR A 140 -18.87 12.09 -1.76
C TYR A 140 -19.22 11.45 -3.10
N ILE A 141 -20.20 12.04 -3.79
CA ILE A 141 -20.50 11.78 -5.20
C ILE A 141 -20.46 13.07 -6.01
N ILE A 142 -20.03 12.97 -7.27
CA ILE A 142 -20.04 14.08 -8.24
C ILE A 142 -20.51 13.57 -9.60
N SER A 143 -21.18 14.44 -10.36
CA SER A 143 -21.53 14.18 -11.77
C SER A 143 -20.27 13.96 -12.60
N SER A 144 -20.30 13.03 -13.55
CA SER A 144 -19.18 12.75 -14.46
C SER A 144 -18.96 13.84 -15.52
N ASP A 145 -19.86 14.82 -15.58
CA ASP A 145 -19.71 16.05 -16.37
C ASP A 145 -19.32 17.27 -15.51
N GLY A 146 -19.01 17.05 -14.23
CA GLY A 146 -18.63 18.08 -13.25
C GLY A 146 -19.82 18.69 -12.51
N GLY A 147 -19.52 19.62 -11.60
CA GLY A 147 -20.50 20.28 -10.73
C GLY A 147 -20.12 20.20 -9.26
N GLU A 148 -21.06 20.54 -8.38
CA GLU A 148 -20.83 20.51 -6.93
C GLU A 148 -20.89 19.08 -6.37
N PRO A 149 -19.86 18.61 -5.64
CA PRO A 149 -19.91 17.35 -4.92
C PRO A 149 -21.04 17.30 -3.87
N GLN A 150 -21.60 16.11 -3.67
CA GLN A 150 -22.58 15.84 -2.63
C GLN A 150 -22.01 14.89 -1.58
N LEU A 151 -22.04 15.28 -0.31
CA LEU A 151 -21.67 14.42 0.81
C LEU A 151 -22.67 13.27 0.93
N VAL A 152 -22.17 12.03 0.99
CA VAL A 152 -22.99 10.81 1.12
C VAL A 152 -22.78 10.11 2.45
N LEU A 153 -21.56 10.09 2.97
CA LEU A 153 -21.27 9.52 4.28
C LEU A 153 -20.15 10.27 4.97
N ASP A 154 -20.41 10.68 6.21
CA ASP A 154 -19.43 11.14 7.16
C ASP A 154 -19.59 10.30 8.44
N THR A 155 -18.53 9.58 8.83
CA THR A 155 -18.52 8.73 10.02
C THR A 155 -17.80 9.38 11.20
N GLY A 156 -17.17 10.54 10.99
CA GLY A 156 -16.19 11.11 11.92
C GLY A 156 -14.81 10.44 11.88
N HIS A 157 -14.61 9.46 10.99
CA HIS A 157 -13.35 8.73 10.84
C HIS A 157 -12.91 8.68 9.37
N PRO A 158 -11.59 8.63 9.09
CA PRO A 158 -11.06 8.57 7.73
C PRO A 158 -11.60 7.38 6.91
N ALA A 159 -12.22 7.68 5.78
CA ALA A 159 -12.60 6.71 4.75
C ALA A 159 -11.42 6.41 3.81
N TRP A 160 -11.32 5.16 3.37
CA TRP A 160 -10.21 4.67 2.53
C TRP A 160 -10.65 3.97 1.25
N GLN A 161 -11.90 3.51 1.18
CA GLN A 161 -12.44 2.92 -0.03
C GLN A 161 -13.93 3.22 -0.18
N VAL A 162 -14.38 3.40 -1.42
CA VAL A 162 -15.79 3.54 -1.80
C VAL A 162 -16.09 2.70 -3.04
N GLU A 163 -17.17 1.93 -3.01
CA GLU A 163 -17.57 1.01 -4.09
C GLU A 163 -19.09 1.04 -4.32
N TRP A 164 -19.50 1.32 -5.55
CA TRP A 164 -20.91 1.30 -5.94
C TRP A 164 -21.42 -0.13 -6.12
N SER A 165 -22.63 -0.39 -5.63
CA SER A 165 -23.33 -1.63 -5.94
C SER A 165 -23.68 -1.68 -7.43
N PRO A 166 -23.60 -2.85 -8.10
CA PRO A 166 -23.90 -2.99 -9.52
C PRO A 166 -25.32 -2.54 -9.92
N ASP A 167 -26.27 -2.55 -8.98
CA ASP A 167 -27.64 -2.11 -9.20
C ASP A 167 -27.87 -0.60 -8.96
N GLY A 168 -26.82 0.13 -8.58
CA GLY A 168 -26.84 1.58 -8.39
C GLY A 168 -27.45 2.04 -7.07
N LYS A 169 -27.97 1.14 -6.24
CA LYS A 169 -28.76 1.51 -5.04
C LYS A 169 -27.95 1.73 -3.79
N HIS A 170 -26.71 1.24 -3.73
CA HIS A 170 -25.89 1.34 -2.52
C HIS A 170 -24.45 1.74 -2.83
N LEU A 171 -23.80 2.34 -1.83
CA LEU A 171 -22.35 2.46 -1.73
C LEU A 171 -21.88 1.64 -0.54
N ALA A 172 -20.78 0.91 -0.70
CA ALA A 172 -20.00 0.34 0.39
C ALA A 172 -18.78 1.23 0.64
N VAL A 173 -18.65 1.75 1.86
CA VAL A 173 -17.56 2.65 2.25
C VAL A 173 -16.76 2.02 3.38
N SER A 174 -15.45 1.86 3.20
CA SER A 174 -14.53 1.41 4.25
C SER A 174 -13.97 2.62 4.99
N CYS A 175 -14.10 2.64 6.32
CA CYS A 175 -13.61 3.72 7.19
C CYS A 175 -12.81 3.16 8.36
N GLU A 176 -11.83 3.91 8.84
CA GLU A 176 -11.17 3.65 10.11
C GLU A 176 -12.18 3.63 11.27
N MET A 177 -11.81 2.90 12.32
CA MET A 177 -12.57 2.69 13.54
C MET A 177 -11.65 2.91 14.75
N ARG A 178 -11.86 2.15 15.82
CA ARG A 178 -11.01 2.14 17.00
C ARG A 178 -9.73 1.34 16.74
N GLY A 179 -8.64 1.75 17.37
CA GLY A 179 -7.34 1.12 17.21
C GLY A 179 -6.85 1.22 15.77
N GLN A 180 -6.66 0.07 15.15
CA GLN A 180 -6.22 -0.08 13.77
C GLN A 180 -7.30 -0.78 12.92
N ASP A 181 -8.53 -0.82 13.42
CA ASP A 181 -9.64 -1.51 12.76
C ASP A 181 -10.31 -0.63 11.71
N TYR A 182 -10.91 -1.28 10.73
CA TYR A 182 -11.74 -0.66 9.71
C TYR A 182 -13.16 -1.21 9.78
N GLY A 183 -14.15 -0.41 9.41
CA GLY A 183 -15.54 -0.85 9.27
C GLY A 183 -16.06 -0.55 7.87
N ILE A 184 -16.90 -1.44 7.35
CA ILE A 184 -17.60 -1.25 6.07
C ILE A 184 -19.02 -0.76 6.36
N PHE A 185 -19.39 0.41 5.84
CA PHE A 185 -20.75 0.94 5.89
C PHE A 185 -21.45 0.81 4.55
N ILE A 186 -22.70 0.35 4.59
CA ILE A 186 -23.60 0.33 3.45
C ILE A 186 -24.51 1.56 3.52
N VAL A 187 -24.46 2.38 2.47
CA VAL A 187 -25.23 3.61 2.33
C VAL A 187 -26.20 3.43 1.16
N GLU A 188 -27.48 3.74 1.35
CA GLU A 188 -28.47 3.69 0.27
C GLU A 188 -28.46 5.01 -0.52
N VAL A 189 -28.21 4.93 -1.82
CA VAL A 189 -28.20 6.08 -2.74
C VAL A 189 -29.53 6.12 -3.48
N CYS A 190 -30.45 6.98 -3.02
CA CYS A 190 -31.74 7.14 -3.67
C CYS A 190 -31.59 7.87 -5.03
N HIS A 191 -31.91 7.18 -6.12
CA HIS A 191 -32.23 7.84 -7.38
C HIS A 191 -33.65 8.39 -7.26
N SER A 192 -33.82 9.64 -6.81
CA SER A 192 -35.15 10.24 -6.84
C SER A 192 -35.54 10.52 -8.29
N GLU A 193 -36.48 9.74 -8.84
CA GLU A 193 -37.29 10.25 -9.94
C GLU A 193 -38.11 11.44 -9.39
N ARG A 194 -37.67 12.67 -9.71
CA ARG A 194 -38.30 13.99 -9.48
C ARG A 194 -38.24 14.55 -8.04
N SER A 195 -37.50 15.65 -7.84
CA SER A 195 -37.86 17.05 -8.11
C SER A 195 -36.65 17.94 -7.79
N GLU A 196 -36.44 19.03 -8.53
CA GLU A 196 -35.25 19.92 -8.46
C GLU A 196 -35.02 20.64 -7.11
N GLU A 197 -35.77 20.32 -6.04
CA GLU A 197 -35.75 21.08 -4.78
C GLU A 197 -35.53 20.23 -3.52
N SER A 198 -35.10 18.97 -3.61
CA SER A 198 -34.78 18.19 -2.39
C SER A 198 -33.60 17.23 -2.59
N PRO A 199 -32.57 17.26 -1.71
CA PRO A 199 -31.51 16.26 -1.75
C PRO A 199 -32.08 14.85 -1.51
N PRO A 200 -31.47 13.80 -2.07
CA PRO A 200 -31.90 12.43 -1.84
C PRO A 200 -31.94 12.15 -0.33
N LEU A 201 -33.07 11.64 0.17
CA LEU A 201 -33.21 11.21 1.55
C LEU A 201 -32.37 9.94 1.76
N LEU A 202 -31.13 10.11 2.24
CA LEU A 202 -30.29 8.99 2.65
C LEU A 202 -30.97 8.25 3.81
N LYS A 203 -31.30 6.96 3.63
CA LYS A 203 -31.62 6.11 4.79
C LYS A 203 -30.38 5.98 5.67
N ARG A 204 -30.57 5.80 6.98
CA ARG A 204 -29.45 5.67 7.92
C ARG A 204 -28.51 4.56 7.44
N PRO A 205 -27.21 4.84 7.27
CA PRO A 205 -26.23 3.83 6.89
C PRO A 205 -26.16 2.75 7.98
N PHE A 206 -25.76 1.54 7.60
CA PHE A 206 -25.52 0.46 8.56
C PHE A 206 -24.15 -0.17 8.31
N ALA A 207 -23.48 -0.55 9.39
CA ALA A 207 -22.19 -1.23 9.33
C ALA A 207 -22.38 -2.74 9.05
N VAL A 208 -21.45 -3.31 8.28
CA VAL A 208 -21.26 -4.76 8.18
C VAL A 208 -20.73 -5.26 9.53
N ALA A 209 -21.43 -6.21 10.13
CA ALA A 209 -21.14 -6.72 11.47
C ALA A 209 -21.55 -8.20 11.58
N GLN A 210 -20.98 -8.93 12.55
CA GLN A 210 -21.43 -10.27 12.89
C GLN A 210 -22.29 -10.22 14.15
N GLY A 211 -23.62 -10.11 13.97
CA GLY A 211 -24.53 -9.81 15.07
C GLY A 211 -24.26 -8.41 15.62
N ASP A 212 -24.05 -8.30 16.94
CA ASP A 212 -23.69 -7.03 17.60
C ASP A 212 -22.16 -6.78 17.62
N ASN A 213 -21.36 -7.69 17.06
CA ASN A 213 -19.90 -7.55 17.06
C ASN A 213 -19.43 -6.72 15.86
N PRO A 214 -18.77 -5.55 16.09
CA PRO A 214 -18.09 -4.85 15.03
C PRO A 214 -16.94 -5.71 14.49
N LEU A 215 -16.62 -5.53 13.22
CA LEU A 215 -15.55 -6.24 12.54
C LEU A 215 -14.49 -5.24 12.12
N ASN A 216 -13.23 -5.69 12.15
CA ASN A 216 -12.17 -5.10 11.36
C ASN A 216 -12.35 -5.58 9.91
N ALA A 217 -13.15 -4.90 9.10
CA ALA A 217 -13.56 -5.32 7.77
C ALA A 217 -13.00 -4.40 6.70
N HIS A 218 -12.40 -5.01 5.67
CA HIS A 218 -11.63 -4.33 4.64
C HIS A 218 -12.08 -4.72 3.24
N GLU A 219 -11.82 -3.81 2.31
CA GLU A 219 -11.96 -4.01 0.87
C GLU A 219 -13.28 -4.63 0.43
N PRO A 220 -14.41 -3.92 0.59
CA PRO A 220 -15.70 -4.39 0.11
C PRO A 220 -15.66 -4.68 -1.40
N ARG A 221 -16.23 -5.80 -1.84
CA ARG A 221 -16.52 -6.08 -3.25
C ARG A 221 -17.93 -6.64 -3.41
N TRP A 222 -18.70 -6.01 -4.27
CA TRP A 222 -20.07 -6.43 -4.55
C TRP A 222 -20.12 -7.71 -5.37
N PHE A 223 -21.10 -8.55 -5.04
CA PHE A 223 -21.55 -9.58 -5.97
C PHE A 223 -22.25 -8.93 -7.16
N PRO A 224 -22.20 -9.53 -8.36
CA PRO A 224 -22.79 -8.95 -9.57
C PRO A 224 -24.29 -8.62 -9.49
N ASP A 225 -25.03 -9.27 -8.58
CA ASP A 225 -26.46 -9.03 -8.36
C ASP A 225 -26.75 -7.93 -7.30
N GLY A 226 -25.72 -7.39 -6.65
CA GLY A 226 -25.83 -6.38 -5.60
C GLY A 226 -26.42 -6.88 -4.28
N SER A 227 -26.71 -8.18 -4.14
CA SER A 227 -27.35 -8.74 -2.93
C SER A 227 -26.37 -9.07 -1.81
N LYS A 228 -25.09 -9.18 -2.13
CA LYS A 228 -24.02 -9.61 -1.23
C LYS A 228 -22.74 -8.83 -1.42
N LEU A 229 -21.91 -8.86 -0.38
CA LEU A 229 -20.61 -8.22 -0.34
C LEU A 229 -19.55 -9.22 0.13
N ALA A 230 -18.51 -9.45 -0.67
CA ALA A 230 -17.28 -10.08 -0.20
C ALA A 230 -16.38 -9.02 0.47
N PHE A 231 -15.68 -9.41 1.52
CA PHE A 231 -14.72 -8.57 2.25
C PHE A 231 -13.71 -9.49 2.94
N HIS A 232 -12.68 -8.91 3.56
CA HIS A 232 -11.81 -9.67 4.46
C HIS A 232 -11.74 -9.04 5.84
N SER A 233 -11.52 -9.86 6.86
CA SER A 233 -11.51 -9.42 8.25
C SER A 233 -10.74 -10.36 9.16
N ASP A 234 -10.06 -9.82 10.16
CA ASP A 234 -9.19 -10.57 11.08
C ASP A 234 -9.90 -11.08 12.34
N LEU A 235 -11.22 -11.27 12.30
CA LEU A 235 -12.05 -11.64 13.45
C LEU A 235 -11.51 -12.84 14.24
N TYR A 236 -10.88 -13.80 13.56
CA TYR A 236 -10.30 -15.00 14.16
C TYR A 236 -8.78 -14.94 14.37
N GLY A 237 -8.19 -13.75 14.28
CA GLY A 237 -6.76 -13.48 14.50
C GLY A 237 -5.94 -13.33 13.22
N TRP A 238 -6.44 -13.79 12.08
CA TRP A 238 -5.83 -13.67 10.74
C TRP A 238 -6.88 -13.20 9.76
N PHE A 239 -6.48 -12.46 8.72
CA PHE A 239 -7.45 -11.99 7.74
C PHE A 239 -8.08 -13.16 7.01
N ASP A 240 -9.39 -13.27 7.11
CA ASP A 240 -10.20 -14.26 6.42
C ASP A 240 -11.18 -13.59 5.47
N VAL A 241 -11.49 -14.23 4.35
CA VAL A 241 -12.51 -13.76 3.40
C VAL A 241 -13.89 -14.18 3.90
N GLY A 242 -14.79 -13.20 4.04
CA GLY A 242 -16.19 -13.38 4.38
C GLY A 242 -17.12 -12.89 3.28
N VAL A 243 -18.34 -13.43 3.25
CA VAL A 243 -19.44 -12.97 2.38
C VAL A 243 -20.60 -12.55 3.27
N TYR A 244 -20.95 -11.27 3.20
CA TYR A 244 -22.08 -10.66 3.89
C TYR A 244 -23.31 -10.64 2.98
N ASP A 245 -24.45 -11.13 3.48
CA ASP A 245 -25.74 -11.07 2.80
C ASP A 245 -26.58 -9.90 3.32
N LEU A 246 -26.94 -8.97 2.42
CA LEU A 246 -27.61 -7.73 2.82
C LEU A 246 -29.01 -7.98 3.39
N SER A 247 -29.68 -9.06 2.97
CA SER A 247 -31.06 -9.34 3.36
C SER A 247 -31.17 -9.99 4.74
N THR A 248 -30.27 -10.94 5.02
CA THR A 248 -30.23 -11.69 6.29
C THR A 248 -29.34 -11.03 7.32
N ARG A 249 -28.37 -10.20 6.88
CA ARG A 249 -27.29 -9.62 7.69
C ARG A 249 -26.39 -10.67 8.33
N GLU A 250 -26.28 -11.83 7.69
CA GLU A 250 -25.42 -12.92 8.11
C GLU A 250 -24.11 -12.92 7.31
N ILE A 251 -23.04 -13.40 7.96
CA ILE A 251 -21.74 -13.57 7.33
C ILE A 251 -21.44 -15.06 7.23
N GLU A 252 -21.02 -15.44 6.03
CA GLU A 252 -20.48 -16.76 5.78
C GLU A 252 -18.99 -16.65 5.42
N TRP A 253 -18.15 -17.33 6.20
CA TRP A 253 -16.70 -17.30 6.06
C TRP A 253 -16.22 -18.31 5.01
N VAL A 254 -15.47 -17.83 4.03
CA VAL A 254 -14.89 -18.60 2.92
C VAL A 254 -13.54 -19.17 3.34
N THR A 255 -12.75 -18.42 4.10
CA THR A 255 -11.48 -18.90 4.61
C THR A 255 -11.51 -18.93 6.13
N LYS A 256 -10.64 -19.78 6.68
CA LYS A 256 -10.30 -19.80 8.09
C LYS A 256 -8.93 -20.45 8.22
N GLY A 257 -7.94 -19.72 8.73
CA GLY A 257 -6.57 -20.21 8.79
C GLY A 257 -5.63 -19.39 9.66
N GLU A 258 -4.35 -19.78 9.61
CA GLU A 258 -3.22 -19.06 10.23
C GLU A 258 -2.35 -18.40 9.14
N ASP A 259 -3.03 -17.83 8.15
CA ASP A 259 -2.45 -17.13 6.99
C ASP A 259 -3.45 -16.07 6.55
N ASP A 260 -2.98 -14.96 5.98
CA ASP A 260 -3.86 -13.87 5.54
C ASP A 260 -4.48 -14.17 4.16
N SER A 261 -5.80 -14.27 4.12
CA SER A 261 -6.65 -14.28 2.91
C SER A 261 -7.30 -12.91 2.73
N GLN A 262 -6.89 -12.17 1.70
CA GLN A 262 -7.24 -10.75 1.51
C GLN A 262 -7.67 -10.43 0.08
N THR A 263 -8.11 -9.20 -0.17
CA THR A 263 -8.45 -8.65 -1.49
C THR A 263 -9.43 -9.52 -2.31
N PRO A 264 -10.57 -9.93 -1.72
CA PRO A 264 -11.50 -10.82 -2.42
C PRO A 264 -12.06 -10.15 -3.67
N ILE A 265 -12.32 -10.93 -4.73
CA ILE A 265 -12.93 -10.49 -5.98
C ILE A 265 -13.97 -11.51 -6.41
N VAL A 266 -15.17 -11.02 -6.70
CA VAL A 266 -16.32 -11.85 -7.07
C VAL A 266 -16.61 -11.70 -8.56
N LEU A 267 -16.90 -12.81 -9.23
CA LEU A 267 -17.21 -12.86 -10.65
C LEU A 267 -18.56 -13.54 -10.93
N PRO A 268 -19.24 -13.14 -12.01
CA PRO A 268 -20.31 -13.95 -12.59
C PRO A 268 -19.71 -15.14 -13.34
N HIS A 269 -19.99 -16.39 -12.92
CA HIS A 269 -19.64 -17.56 -13.72
C HIS A 269 -20.62 -17.68 -14.89
N GLN A 270 -20.14 -17.69 -16.14
CA GLN A 270 -21.01 -17.96 -17.28
C GLN A 270 -21.48 -19.42 -17.28
N GLN A 271 -22.80 -19.58 -17.44
CA GLN A 271 -23.58 -20.76 -17.83
C GLN A 271 -23.21 -22.12 -17.21
N GLU A 272 -24.00 -22.52 -16.21
CA GLU A 272 -24.74 -23.80 -16.18
C GLU A 272 -25.86 -23.65 -15.13
N ARG A 273 -27.02 -24.29 -15.33
CA ARG A 273 -28.22 -24.11 -14.48
C ARG A 273 -27.88 -24.22 -12.98
N GLY A 274 -27.92 -23.08 -12.29
CA GLY A 274 -27.59 -22.90 -10.88
C GLY A 274 -26.48 -21.86 -10.73
N GLN A 275 -26.81 -20.64 -10.26
CA GLN A 275 -25.85 -19.56 -10.06
C GLN A 275 -24.64 -20.06 -9.25
N LYS A 276 -23.52 -20.22 -9.92
CA LYS A 276 -22.20 -20.38 -9.31
C LYS A 276 -21.51 -19.05 -9.50
N HIS A 277 -20.91 -18.51 -8.47
CA HIS A 277 -19.97 -17.39 -8.64
C HIS A 277 -18.55 -17.97 -8.56
N GLN A 278 -17.60 -17.28 -9.14
CA GLN A 278 -16.19 -17.53 -8.86
C GLN A 278 -15.71 -16.45 -7.91
N LEU A 279 -14.98 -16.87 -6.89
CA LEU A 279 -14.34 -15.99 -5.92
C LEU A 279 -12.85 -16.22 -6.01
N ALA A 280 -12.08 -15.14 -6.04
CA ALA A 280 -10.64 -15.20 -5.90
C ALA A 280 -10.17 -14.21 -4.85
N TYR A 281 -9.00 -14.45 -4.29
CA TYR A 281 -8.38 -13.63 -3.26
C TYR A 281 -6.86 -13.85 -3.26
N THR A 282 -6.12 -12.93 -2.67
CA THR A 282 -4.69 -13.13 -2.37
C THR A 282 -4.56 -13.94 -1.08
N GLN A 283 -3.74 -14.98 -1.11
CA GLN A 283 -3.31 -15.72 0.07
C GLN A 283 -1.84 -15.41 0.35
N SER A 284 -1.54 -14.90 1.54
CA SER A 284 -0.21 -14.50 1.99
C SER A 284 0.29 -15.42 3.09
N ARG A 285 1.56 -15.81 3.01
CA ARG A 285 2.26 -16.55 4.07
C ARG A 285 3.72 -16.13 4.10
N GLY A 286 4.17 -15.62 5.24
CA GLY A 286 5.52 -15.06 5.37
C GLY A 286 5.71 -13.91 4.38
N ALA A 287 6.83 -13.90 3.66
CA ALA A 287 7.18 -12.82 2.76
C ALA A 287 6.66 -12.96 1.31
N VAL A 288 5.75 -13.91 1.04
CA VAL A 288 5.22 -14.16 -0.31
C VAL A 288 3.71 -14.34 -0.30
N ASN A 289 3.10 -14.13 -1.47
CA ASN A 289 1.68 -14.43 -1.66
C ASN A 289 1.41 -15.17 -2.98
N TRP A 290 0.17 -15.60 -3.17
CA TRP A 290 -0.36 -16.18 -4.40
C TRP A 290 -1.85 -15.88 -4.54
N ILE A 291 -2.40 -16.17 -5.72
CA ILE A 291 -3.83 -16.03 -5.98
C ILE A 291 -4.49 -17.39 -5.74
N GLU A 292 -5.55 -17.44 -4.95
CA GLU A 292 -6.45 -18.59 -4.91
C GLU A 292 -7.77 -18.23 -5.56
N ALA A 293 -8.30 -19.14 -6.38
CA ALA A 293 -9.62 -18.99 -6.97
C ALA A 293 -10.43 -20.28 -6.84
N GLY A 294 -11.73 -20.15 -6.56
CA GLY A 294 -12.63 -21.28 -6.37
C GLY A 294 -14.07 -20.95 -6.76
N LYS A 295 -14.88 -22.00 -6.95
CA LYS A 295 -16.31 -21.85 -7.24
C LYS A 295 -17.07 -21.80 -5.93
N ILE A 296 -17.93 -20.81 -5.79
CA ILE A 296 -18.85 -20.70 -4.67
C ILE A 296 -20.28 -20.99 -5.16
N SER A 297 -21.01 -21.83 -4.43
CA SER A 297 -22.37 -22.25 -4.79
C SER A 297 -23.26 -22.33 -3.56
N GLN A 298 -24.49 -21.84 -3.65
CA GLN A 298 -25.46 -21.86 -2.56
C GLN A 298 -26.16 -23.21 -2.35
N SER A 299 -25.52 -24.34 -2.58
CA SER A 299 -26.16 -25.63 -2.27
C SER A 299 -25.96 -25.96 -0.79
N GLN A 300 -27.02 -25.79 0.02
CA GLN A 300 -27.13 -26.25 1.42
C GLN A 300 -26.38 -25.43 2.49
N GLY A 301 -26.37 -24.09 2.40
CA GLY A 301 -25.87 -23.25 3.49
C GLY A 301 -24.36 -23.38 3.75
N THR A 302 -23.61 -23.79 2.72
CA THR A 302 -22.14 -23.76 2.71
C THR A 302 -21.66 -23.25 1.35
N LEU A 303 -20.94 -22.13 1.31
CA LEU A 303 -20.34 -21.46 0.16
C LEU A 303 -19.15 -22.28 -0.39
N LEU A 304 -18.57 -23.17 0.43
CA LEU A 304 -17.29 -23.78 0.14
C LEU A 304 -17.41 -25.14 -0.57
N ARG A 305 -16.92 -25.16 -1.81
CA ARG A 305 -16.32 -26.37 -2.39
C ARG A 305 -14.83 -26.36 -2.11
N ASN A 306 -14.26 -27.53 -1.79
CA ASN A 306 -12.82 -27.74 -1.61
C ASN A 306 -12.03 -27.71 -2.95
N ASP A 307 -12.54 -27.05 -3.99
CA ASP A 307 -11.98 -27.04 -5.34
C ASP A 307 -11.13 -25.78 -5.65
N ARG A 308 -10.58 -25.14 -4.62
CA ARG A 308 -9.69 -23.98 -4.77
C ARG A 308 -8.42 -24.35 -5.54
N VAL A 309 -8.06 -23.51 -6.50
CA VAL A 309 -6.84 -23.64 -7.30
C VAL A 309 -5.91 -22.49 -6.96
N LYS A 310 -4.63 -22.84 -6.74
CA LYS A 310 -3.55 -21.89 -6.48
C LYS A 310 -2.86 -21.49 -7.78
N TYR A 311 -2.75 -20.19 -8.02
CA TYR A 311 -2.05 -19.58 -9.14
C TYR A 311 -0.92 -18.70 -8.63
N ARG A 312 0.27 -18.84 -9.23
CA ARG A 312 1.44 -17.99 -8.93
C ARG A 312 2.36 -17.89 -10.13
N ILE A 313 2.93 -16.72 -10.35
CA ILE A 313 3.95 -16.46 -11.38
C ILE A 313 5.33 -16.91 -10.89
N GLY A 314 5.62 -16.70 -9.61
CA GLY A 314 6.89 -17.05 -8.99
C GLY A 314 6.85 -16.86 -7.48
N LYS A 315 8.02 -16.90 -6.82
CA LYS A 315 8.18 -16.40 -5.45
C LYS A 315 8.23 -14.88 -5.50
N GLY A 316 7.29 -14.23 -4.84
CA GLY A 316 7.15 -12.78 -4.85
C GLY A 316 5.74 -12.37 -4.44
N ILE A 317 5.34 -11.16 -4.85
CA ILE A 317 4.08 -10.54 -4.48
C ILE A 317 3.22 -10.27 -5.72
N HIS A 318 1.97 -10.69 -5.65
CA HIS A 318 0.89 -10.47 -6.59
C HIS A 318 -0.06 -9.43 -5.99
N ALA A 319 -0.35 -8.36 -6.72
CA ALA A 319 -1.23 -7.28 -6.26
C ALA A 319 -2.15 -6.81 -7.41
N GLY A 320 -3.27 -6.18 -7.05
CA GLY A 320 -4.16 -5.57 -8.04
C GLY A 320 -4.86 -6.59 -8.94
N ILE A 321 -5.39 -7.68 -8.40
CA ILE A 321 -6.01 -8.73 -9.22
C ILE A 321 -7.23 -8.17 -9.98
N ARG A 322 -7.33 -8.47 -11.27
CA ARG A 322 -8.52 -8.22 -12.12
C ARG A 322 -8.75 -9.37 -13.08
N PHE A 323 -10.00 -9.69 -13.36
CA PHE A 323 -10.34 -10.75 -14.32
C PHE A 323 -10.71 -10.16 -15.67
N THR A 324 -10.40 -10.89 -16.73
CA THR A 324 -10.97 -10.59 -18.05
C THR A 324 -12.48 -10.78 -18.04
N SER A 325 -13.20 -10.08 -18.91
CA SER A 325 -14.67 -10.12 -18.99
C SER A 325 -15.24 -11.53 -19.24
N ASP A 326 -14.45 -12.42 -19.86
CA ASP A 326 -14.78 -13.83 -20.07
C ASP A 326 -14.54 -14.73 -18.83
N SER A 327 -13.98 -14.18 -17.75
CA SER A 327 -13.57 -14.87 -16.51
C SER A 327 -12.60 -16.03 -16.72
N LYS A 328 -11.84 -16.05 -17.82
CA LYS A 328 -10.87 -17.12 -18.12
C LYS A 328 -9.44 -16.79 -17.70
N ARG A 329 -9.14 -15.51 -17.51
CA ARG A 329 -7.79 -15.02 -17.23
C ARG A 329 -7.81 -14.01 -16.10
N VAL A 330 -6.70 -13.94 -15.40
CA VAL A 330 -6.42 -12.95 -14.35
C VAL A 330 -5.25 -12.08 -14.79
N VAL A 331 -5.38 -10.78 -14.68
CA VAL A 331 -4.28 -9.82 -14.73
C VAL A 331 -3.92 -9.44 -13.29
N THR A 332 -2.62 -9.36 -13.01
CA THR A 332 -2.08 -8.98 -11.69
C THR A 332 -0.75 -8.27 -11.90
N ALA A 333 -0.43 -7.30 -11.05
CA ALA A 333 0.95 -6.85 -10.90
C ALA A 333 1.74 -7.95 -10.18
N PHE A 334 2.97 -8.23 -10.59
CA PHE A 334 3.88 -9.15 -9.92
C PHE A 334 5.25 -8.52 -9.73
N SER A 335 5.80 -8.66 -8.51
CA SER A 335 7.14 -8.18 -8.16
C SER A 335 7.94 -9.24 -7.40
N SER A 336 9.26 -9.21 -7.55
CA SER A 336 10.21 -10.00 -6.75
C SER A 336 11.55 -9.27 -6.66
N PRO A 337 12.51 -9.68 -5.80
CA PRO A 337 13.80 -9.01 -5.69
C PRO A 337 14.59 -8.90 -7.00
N SER A 338 14.28 -9.73 -8.00
CA SER A 338 14.88 -9.71 -9.34
C SER A 338 13.94 -9.27 -10.47
N LYS A 339 12.70 -8.88 -10.14
CA LYS A 339 11.71 -8.41 -11.12
C LYS A 339 10.97 -7.18 -10.59
N PRO A 340 11.10 -6.01 -11.24
CA PRO A 340 10.30 -4.85 -10.89
C PRO A 340 8.80 -5.14 -11.05
N PRO A 341 7.93 -4.36 -10.40
CA PRO A 341 6.49 -4.48 -10.60
C PRO A 341 6.13 -4.33 -12.08
N ASP A 342 5.63 -5.41 -12.66
CA ASP A 342 5.12 -5.48 -14.03
C ASP A 342 3.76 -6.20 -14.02
N LEU A 343 2.93 -5.95 -15.03
CA LEU A 343 1.67 -6.65 -15.21
C LEU A 343 1.91 -8.00 -15.87
N TRP A 344 1.22 -9.01 -15.35
CA TRP A 344 1.23 -10.37 -15.84
C TRP A 344 -0.21 -10.85 -16.00
N MET A 345 -0.41 -11.76 -16.94
CA MET A 345 -1.69 -12.43 -17.13
C MET A 345 -1.54 -13.94 -16.93
N ILE A 346 -2.44 -14.52 -16.15
CA ILE A 346 -2.51 -15.96 -15.85
C ILE A 346 -3.76 -16.52 -16.52
N ASP A 347 -3.63 -17.61 -17.27
CA ASP A 347 -4.74 -18.40 -17.76
C ASP A 347 -5.24 -19.36 -16.66
N LEU A 348 -6.53 -19.32 -16.35
CA LEU A 348 -7.08 -20.07 -15.22
C LEU A 348 -7.28 -21.56 -15.54
N GLU A 349 -7.35 -21.95 -16.81
CA GLU A 349 -7.50 -23.34 -17.23
C GLU A 349 -6.15 -24.06 -17.25
N SER A 350 -5.13 -23.45 -17.87
CA SER A 350 -3.80 -24.05 -17.99
C SER A 350 -2.88 -23.73 -16.80
N GLY A 351 -3.11 -22.63 -16.10
CA GLY A 351 -2.21 -22.07 -15.09
C GLY A 351 -0.96 -21.39 -15.69
N GLU A 352 -0.85 -21.31 -17.01
CA GLU A 352 0.27 -20.63 -17.67
C GLU A 352 0.17 -19.11 -17.51
N SER A 353 1.32 -18.44 -17.36
CA SER A 353 1.39 -16.99 -17.23
C SER A 353 2.23 -16.34 -18.33
N ILE A 354 1.83 -15.16 -18.78
CA ILE A 354 2.62 -14.29 -19.66
C ILE A 354 2.86 -12.94 -19.00
N GLN A 355 4.02 -12.36 -19.25
CA GLN A 355 4.33 -10.99 -18.85
C GLN A 355 3.76 -10.01 -19.90
N LEU A 356 3.10 -8.94 -19.46
CA LEU A 356 2.46 -7.95 -20.32
C LEU A 356 3.30 -6.67 -20.45
N THR A 357 3.90 -6.22 -19.36
CA THR A 357 4.81 -5.07 -19.34
C THR A 357 6.22 -5.53 -18.99
N HIS A 358 7.22 -4.87 -19.57
CA HIS A 358 8.63 -5.26 -19.41
C HIS A 358 9.42 -4.05 -18.95
N SER A 359 9.52 -3.88 -17.63
CA SER A 359 10.23 -2.73 -17.05
C SER A 359 11.72 -3.00 -16.82
N LEU A 360 12.12 -4.26 -16.61
CA LEU A 360 13.53 -4.60 -16.40
C LEU A 360 14.34 -4.52 -17.71
N PRO A 361 15.39 -3.67 -17.79
CA PRO A 361 16.28 -3.59 -18.96
C PRO A 361 17.02 -4.91 -19.23
N GLU A 362 17.36 -5.16 -20.49
CA GLU A 362 18.04 -6.39 -20.92
C GLU A 362 19.40 -6.56 -20.21
N GLU A 363 20.12 -5.46 -19.99
CA GLU A 363 21.41 -5.47 -19.30
C GLU A 363 21.29 -5.98 -17.86
N LEU A 364 20.28 -5.50 -17.12
CA LEU A 364 20.03 -5.93 -15.74
C LEU A 364 19.43 -7.35 -15.67
N SER A 365 18.70 -7.79 -16.70
CA SER A 365 18.14 -9.15 -16.75
C SER A 365 19.19 -10.27 -16.74
N ARG A 366 20.45 -9.93 -17.05
CA ARG A 366 21.59 -10.86 -17.09
C ARG A 366 22.41 -10.87 -15.80
N GLU A 367 22.15 -9.96 -14.87
CA GLU A 367 22.84 -9.88 -13.58
C GLU A 367 22.25 -10.87 -12.57
N GLU A 368 23.07 -11.28 -11.58
CA GLU A 368 22.65 -12.13 -10.47
C GLU A 368 22.12 -11.25 -9.33
N PHE A 369 20.82 -11.38 -9.03
CA PHE A 369 20.21 -10.75 -7.87
C PHE A 369 20.32 -11.66 -6.63
N VAL A 370 20.76 -11.09 -5.51
CA VAL A 370 20.79 -11.82 -4.22
C VAL A 370 19.35 -11.96 -3.73
N MET A 371 18.91 -13.20 -3.56
CA MET A 371 17.59 -13.51 -3.01
C MET A 371 17.66 -13.59 -1.47
N PRO A 372 16.64 -13.13 -0.75
CA PRO A 372 16.63 -13.19 0.71
C PRO A 372 16.35 -14.60 1.23
N GLU A 373 16.86 -14.87 2.42
CA GLU A 373 16.44 -15.95 3.31
C GLU A 373 15.34 -15.41 4.23
N GLU A 374 14.19 -16.09 4.31
CA GLU A 374 13.26 -15.87 5.43
C GLU A 374 13.85 -16.51 6.69
N ILE A 375 14.08 -15.70 7.71
CA ILE A 375 14.65 -16.14 8.99
C ILE A 375 13.81 -15.63 10.16
N GLU A 376 14.06 -16.22 11.32
CA GLU A 376 13.65 -15.66 12.61
C GLU A 376 14.88 -15.47 13.49
N TYR A 377 14.93 -14.37 14.24
CA TYR A 377 15.95 -14.16 15.26
C TYR A 377 15.28 -13.87 16.61
N PRO A 378 15.93 -14.21 17.74
CA PRO A 378 15.34 -13.93 19.05
C PRO A 378 15.38 -12.42 19.34
N GLY A 379 14.21 -11.85 19.63
CA GLY A 379 14.05 -10.52 20.20
C GLY A 379 14.68 -10.43 21.59
N MET A 380 14.73 -9.22 22.16
CA MET A 380 15.34 -9.01 23.48
C MET A 380 14.65 -9.77 24.61
N ASP A 381 13.38 -10.12 24.44
CA ASP A 381 12.57 -10.94 25.35
C ASP A 381 12.48 -12.42 24.93
N GLY A 382 13.20 -12.82 23.88
CA GLY A 382 13.19 -14.19 23.34
C GLY A 382 12.09 -14.47 22.31
N THR A 383 11.20 -13.51 22.02
CA THR A 383 10.19 -13.65 20.96
C THR A 383 10.87 -13.87 19.60
N PRO A 384 10.47 -14.85 18.77
CA PRO A 384 11.02 -15.01 17.43
C PRO A 384 10.53 -13.86 16.54
N ILE A 385 11.46 -13.05 16.03
CA ILE A 385 11.17 -11.92 15.14
C ILE A 385 11.41 -12.34 13.69
N PRO A 386 10.38 -12.35 12.83
CA PRO A 386 10.53 -12.69 11.42
C PRO A 386 11.30 -11.60 10.67
N ALA A 387 12.10 -11.99 9.69
CA ALA A 387 12.87 -11.07 8.87
C ALA A 387 13.27 -11.67 7.52
N LEU A 388 13.57 -10.78 6.57
CA LEU A 388 14.33 -11.12 5.37
C LEU A 388 15.82 -10.81 5.59
N LEU A 389 16.68 -11.80 5.33
CA LEU A 389 18.13 -11.68 5.39
C LEU A 389 18.74 -11.86 4.01
N TYR A 390 19.35 -10.80 3.49
CA TYR A 390 20.21 -10.86 2.31
C TYR A 390 21.64 -11.09 2.79
N ARG A 391 22.08 -12.35 2.71
CA ARG A 391 23.38 -12.77 3.23
C ARG A 391 24.50 -12.49 2.23
N SER A 392 25.60 -11.91 2.71
CA SER A 392 26.81 -11.78 1.92
C SER A 392 27.49 -13.15 1.69
N LYS A 393 28.12 -13.33 0.53
CA LYS A 393 28.93 -14.53 0.22
C LYS A 393 30.17 -14.66 1.13
N GLN A 394 30.57 -13.56 1.78
CA GLN A 394 31.67 -13.53 2.74
C GLN A 394 31.14 -12.99 4.08
N THR A 395 31.23 -13.78 5.15
CA THR A 395 30.82 -13.37 6.50
C THR A 395 31.98 -13.58 7.49
N PRO A 396 32.16 -12.70 8.50
CA PRO A 396 31.36 -11.51 8.77
C PRO A 396 31.58 -10.41 7.72
N ALA A 397 30.55 -9.59 7.47
CA ALA A 397 30.61 -8.43 6.56
C ALA A 397 30.03 -7.17 7.23
N PRO A 398 30.23 -5.97 6.66
CA PRO A 398 29.45 -4.80 7.05
C PRO A 398 27.96 -5.05 6.74
N ALA A 399 27.07 -4.56 7.60
CA ALA A 399 25.64 -4.80 7.48
C ALA A 399 24.82 -3.51 7.56
N VAL A 400 23.66 -3.55 6.92
CA VAL A 400 22.62 -2.53 7.04
C VAL A 400 21.36 -3.20 7.57
N VAL A 401 20.84 -2.70 8.69
CA VAL A 401 19.47 -3.02 9.13
C VAL A 401 18.54 -2.02 8.47
N MET A 402 17.67 -2.52 7.59
CA MET A 402 16.73 -1.69 6.84
C MET A 402 15.34 -1.86 7.43
N ILE A 403 14.78 -0.77 7.94
CA ILE A 403 13.52 -0.75 8.68
C ILE A 403 12.42 -0.22 7.76
N HIS A 404 11.32 -0.97 7.67
CA HIS A 404 10.19 -0.54 6.87
C HIS A 404 9.35 0.56 7.55
N GLY A 405 8.66 1.36 6.73
CA GLY A 405 7.64 2.32 7.18
C GLY A 405 6.34 1.63 7.61
N GLY A 406 5.33 2.40 8.01
CA GLY A 406 4.08 1.85 8.54
C GLY A 406 3.67 2.59 9.83
N PRO A 407 3.44 1.88 10.96
CA PRO A 407 3.95 0.54 11.27
C PRO A 407 3.17 -0.62 10.64
N ASN A 408 1.95 -0.38 10.14
CA ASN A 408 1.08 -1.37 9.50
C ASN A 408 1.55 -1.77 8.07
N TRP A 409 2.76 -2.31 7.96
CA TRP A 409 3.34 -2.88 6.75
C TRP A 409 4.37 -3.96 7.11
N HIS A 410 4.94 -4.67 6.14
CA HIS A 410 6.04 -5.60 6.38
C HIS A 410 6.88 -5.78 5.11
N TYR A 411 8.16 -6.13 5.24
CA TYR A 411 8.98 -6.53 4.10
C TYR A 411 8.54 -7.89 3.55
N SER A 412 8.21 -7.87 2.27
CA SER A 412 7.99 -9.05 1.43
C SER A 412 9.11 -9.26 0.40
N MET A 413 9.10 -10.40 -0.30
CA MET A 413 10.00 -10.67 -1.42
C MET A 413 9.59 -9.84 -2.64
N GLU A 414 9.94 -8.57 -2.64
CA GLU A 414 9.61 -7.62 -3.70
C GLU A 414 10.85 -6.87 -4.20
N TRP A 415 10.66 -6.11 -5.27
CA TRP A 415 11.71 -5.29 -5.87
C TRP A 415 12.10 -4.14 -4.94
N ASN A 416 13.40 -4.07 -4.58
CA ASN A 416 13.94 -2.95 -3.84
C ASN A 416 15.34 -2.59 -4.36
N PRO A 417 15.50 -1.47 -5.09
CA PRO A 417 16.78 -1.04 -5.65
C PRO A 417 17.90 -0.90 -4.62
N ILE A 418 17.61 -0.34 -3.43
CA ILE A 418 18.62 -0.13 -2.39
C ILE A 418 19.12 -1.47 -1.84
N ILE A 419 18.21 -2.40 -1.53
CA ILE A 419 18.61 -3.74 -1.05
C ILE A 419 19.42 -4.46 -2.12
N ALA A 420 18.91 -4.52 -3.35
CA ALA A 420 19.56 -5.22 -4.45
C ALA A 420 20.99 -4.69 -4.66
N HIS A 421 21.14 -3.36 -4.62
CA HIS A 421 22.41 -2.69 -4.73
C HIS A 421 23.37 -3.06 -3.59
N LEU A 422 22.96 -2.88 -2.33
CA LEU A 422 23.78 -3.17 -1.15
C LEU A 422 24.19 -4.65 -1.10
N ALA A 423 23.24 -5.56 -1.31
CA ALA A 423 23.50 -6.99 -1.32
C ALA A 423 24.47 -7.39 -2.44
N SER A 424 24.36 -6.80 -3.64
CA SER A 424 25.30 -7.05 -4.75
C SER A 424 26.72 -6.55 -4.48
N ARG A 425 26.90 -5.64 -3.51
CA ARG A 425 28.18 -5.12 -3.03
C ARG A 425 28.77 -5.92 -1.88
N GLY A 426 28.08 -6.96 -1.43
CA GLY A 426 28.55 -7.83 -0.35
C GLY A 426 28.23 -7.32 1.06
N TYR A 427 27.37 -6.30 1.19
CA TYR A 427 26.77 -5.96 2.48
C TYR A 427 25.77 -7.06 2.89
N VAL A 428 25.68 -7.33 4.18
CA VAL A 428 24.53 -8.04 4.74
C VAL A 428 23.38 -7.05 4.88
N VAL A 429 22.18 -7.39 4.43
CA VAL A 429 20.98 -6.55 4.65
C VAL A 429 19.96 -7.34 5.45
N LEU A 430 19.60 -6.86 6.64
CA LEU A 430 18.55 -7.44 7.48
C LEU A 430 17.32 -6.53 7.44
N CYS A 431 16.18 -7.11 7.10
CA CYS A 431 14.91 -6.43 6.95
C CYS A 431 13.93 -7.03 7.95
N PRO A 432 13.89 -6.53 9.21
CA PRO A 432 13.05 -7.10 10.26
C PRO A 432 11.58 -6.70 10.08
N ASN A 433 10.69 -7.66 10.29
CA ASN A 433 9.25 -7.45 10.43
C ASN A 433 8.93 -7.47 11.93
N TYR A 434 9.20 -6.33 12.58
CA TYR A 434 9.10 -6.13 14.02
C TYR A 434 7.65 -6.26 14.52
N ARG A 435 7.45 -6.43 15.84
CA ARG A 435 6.10 -6.38 16.42
C ARG A 435 5.44 -5.04 16.11
N GLY A 436 4.27 -5.07 15.48
CA GLY A 436 3.64 -3.93 14.81
C GLY A 436 3.38 -4.15 13.31
N SER A 437 4.20 -4.99 12.65
CA SER A 437 4.07 -5.30 11.23
C SER A 437 2.78 -6.07 10.87
N THR A 438 2.33 -5.96 9.62
CA THR A 438 1.24 -6.80 9.06
C THR A 438 1.74 -8.19 8.67
N GLY A 439 0.84 -9.14 8.35
CA GLY A 439 1.21 -10.46 7.81
C GLY A 439 1.51 -11.55 8.85
N TYR A 440 1.40 -11.24 10.14
CA TYR A 440 1.71 -12.15 11.27
C TYR A 440 0.57 -12.26 12.29
N GLY A 441 -0.65 -11.95 11.84
CA GLY A 441 -1.86 -11.98 12.64
C GLY A 441 -2.07 -10.73 13.51
N ARG A 442 -3.31 -10.56 13.95
CA ARG A 442 -3.79 -9.38 14.70
C ARG A 442 -2.97 -9.12 15.96
N ALA A 443 -2.67 -10.16 16.73
CA ALA A 443 -1.91 -10.02 17.98
C ALA A 443 -0.51 -9.44 17.74
N TRP A 444 0.14 -9.79 16.61
CA TRP A 444 1.45 -9.25 16.24
C TRP A 444 1.35 -7.80 15.80
N GLN A 445 0.38 -7.48 14.95
CA GLN A 445 0.16 -6.13 14.43
C GLN A 445 -0.16 -5.12 15.55
N TYR A 446 -0.94 -5.54 16.54
CA TYR A 446 -1.31 -4.69 17.68
C TYR A 446 -0.25 -4.64 18.79
N ALA A 447 0.83 -5.41 18.70
CA ALA A 447 1.78 -5.54 19.81
C ALA A 447 2.52 -4.25 20.16
N ALA A 448 2.66 -3.32 19.21
CA ALA A 448 3.27 -1.99 19.43
C ALA A 448 2.24 -0.90 19.79
N GLN A 449 0.94 -1.21 19.80
CA GLN A 449 -0.08 -0.25 20.22
C GLN A 449 0.22 0.20 21.65
N PHE A 450 0.29 1.50 21.86
CA PHE A 450 0.65 2.17 23.12
C PHE A 450 2.11 1.97 23.59
N ASP A 451 2.98 1.38 22.76
CA ASP A 451 4.43 1.19 23.00
C ASP A 451 5.25 1.44 21.71
N MET A 452 4.82 2.38 20.85
CA MET A 452 5.54 2.77 19.63
C MET A 452 6.91 3.35 19.97
N GLY A 453 7.95 2.91 19.26
CA GLY A 453 9.36 3.21 19.59
C GLY A 453 9.88 2.46 20.81
N GLY A 454 9.09 1.54 21.35
CA GLY A 454 9.43 0.64 22.44
C GLY A 454 9.72 -0.75 21.90
N VAL A 455 8.69 -1.57 21.79
CA VAL A 455 8.83 -3.00 21.41
C VAL A 455 9.39 -3.19 20.00
N ASP A 456 8.96 -2.37 19.05
CA ASP A 456 9.43 -2.35 17.68
C ASP A 456 10.92 -1.97 17.59
N THR A 457 11.36 -0.93 18.29
CA THR A 457 12.79 -0.55 18.39
C THR A 457 13.63 -1.66 19.01
N ARG A 458 13.14 -2.31 20.07
CA ARG A 458 13.84 -3.43 20.72
C ARG A 458 13.99 -4.63 19.77
N ASP A 459 12.97 -4.93 18.98
CA ASP A 459 13.03 -6.01 18.00
C ASP A 459 14.09 -5.71 16.92
N VAL A 460 14.10 -4.48 16.37
CA VAL A 460 15.12 -4.03 15.40
C VAL A 460 16.54 -4.13 15.98
N ALA A 461 16.76 -3.63 17.20
CA ALA A 461 18.06 -3.67 17.85
C ALA A 461 18.50 -5.12 18.17
N ALA A 462 17.57 -6.01 18.52
CA ALA A 462 17.87 -7.43 18.69
C ALA A 462 18.36 -8.09 17.39
N GLY A 463 17.83 -7.66 16.23
CA GLY A 463 18.30 -8.11 14.92
C GLY A 463 19.77 -7.76 14.68
N ALA A 464 20.18 -6.52 14.98
CA ALA A 464 21.58 -6.12 14.90
C ALA A 464 22.47 -6.91 15.87
N GLN A 465 22.02 -7.12 17.11
CA GLN A 465 22.77 -7.94 18.08
C GLN A 465 22.91 -9.40 17.64
N TYR A 466 21.86 -9.97 17.02
CA TYR A 466 21.89 -11.30 16.42
C TYR A 466 22.98 -11.39 15.34
N LEU A 467 23.02 -10.43 14.41
CA LEU A 467 24.04 -10.41 13.35
C LEU A 467 25.47 -10.37 13.90
N LEU A 468 25.72 -9.57 14.95
CA LEU A 468 27.04 -9.48 15.59
C LEU A 468 27.40 -10.79 16.32
N ARG A 469 26.46 -11.33 17.10
CA ARG A 469 26.68 -12.53 17.91
C ARG A 469 26.95 -13.78 17.06
N GLU A 470 26.22 -13.95 15.98
CA GLU A 470 26.38 -15.09 15.06
C GLU A 470 27.57 -14.93 14.11
N GLY A 471 28.32 -13.83 14.19
CA GLY A 471 29.45 -13.56 13.28
C GLY A 471 29.01 -13.36 11.83
N ILE A 472 27.76 -12.98 11.60
CA ILE A 472 27.24 -12.64 10.27
C ILE A 472 27.70 -11.23 9.88
N ALA A 473 27.75 -10.32 10.85
CA ALA A 473 28.20 -8.95 10.67
C ALA A 473 29.26 -8.54 11.69
N HIS A 474 30.07 -7.53 11.36
CA HIS A 474 31.06 -6.94 12.28
C HIS A 474 30.91 -5.41 12.47
N ARG A 475 30.18 -4.72 11.59
CA ARG A 475 29.83 -3.30 11.67
C ARG A 475 28.42 -3.13 11.12
N ILE A 476 27.56 -2.35 11.78
CA ILE A 476 26.14 -2.25 11.42
C ILE A 476 25.71 -0.79 11.33
N ALA A 477 25.05 -0.42 10.25
CA ALA A 477 24.32 0.85 10.13
C ALA A 477 22.81 0.58 10.08
N VAL A 478 22.01 1.58 10.39
CA VAL A 478 20.54 1.48 10.41
C VAL A 478 19.91 2.53 9.49
N THR A 479 18.88 2.16 8.75
CA THR A 479 18.16 3.11 7.92
C THR A 479 16.71 2.68 7.74
N GLY A 480 15.83 3.65 7.56
CA GLY A 480 14.43 3.41 7.28
C GLY A 480 13.74 4.68 6.83
N ARG A 481 12.52 4.51 6.32
CA ARG A 481 11.67 5.60 5.81
C ARG A 481 10.37 5.69 6.61
N SER A 482 9.85 6.89 6.84
CA SER A 482 8.58 7.12 7.58
C SER A 482 8.67 6.58 9.02
N HIS A 483 7.77 5.70 9.47
CA HIS A 483 7.92 4.99 10.76
C HIS A 483 9.29 4.29 10.88
N GLY A 484 9.86 3.78 9.78
CA GLY A 484 11.23 3.24 9.79
C GLY A 484 12.31 4.30 9.99
N GLY A 485 12.06 5.54 9.56
CA GLY A 485 12.90 6.70 9.84
C GLY A 485 12.80 7.13 11.31
N TYR A 486 11.59 7.14 11.86
CA TYR A 486 11.35 7.27 13.30
C TYR A 486 12.11 6.19 14.10
N LEU A 487 11.98 4.91 13.70
CA LEU A 487 12.67 3.80 14.34
C LEU A 487 14.20 3.85 14.17
N THR A 488 14.69 4.44 13.08
CA THR A 488 16.12 4.73 12.91
C THR A 488 16.58 5.69 14.02
N MET A 489 15.82 6.74 14.31
CA MET A 489 16.15 7.71 15.36
C MET A 489 15.98 7.14 16.78
N THR A 490 14.98 6.30 17.04
CA THR A 490 14.86 5.62 18.33
C THR A 490 15.97 4.59 18.53
N CYS A 491 16.38 3.86 17.48
CA CYS A 491 17.55 2.97 17.52
C CYS A 491 18.82 3.73 17.92
N LEU A 492 19.06 4.91 17.32
CA LEU A 492 20.24 5.74 17.60
C LEU A 492 20.25 6.34 19.01
N THR A 493 19.09 6.67 19.56
CA THR A 493 18.96 7.31 20.89
C THR A 493 18.89 6.29 22.04
N GLN A 494 18.29 5.12 21.82
CA GLN A 494 18.11 4.07 22.84
C GLN A 494 19.25 3.04 22.85
N PHE A 495 19.87 2.78 21.69
CA PHE A 495 20.98 1.83 21.54
C PHE A 495 22.22 2.47 20.87
N PRO A 496 22.74 3.61 21.36
CA PRO A 496 23.72 4.42 20.65
C PRO A 496 25.03 3.70 20.31
N GLY A 497 25.50 2.79 21.18
CA GLY A 497 26.72 2.02 20.96
C GLY A 497 26.62 0.86 19.95
N LEU A 498 25.42 0.58 19.42
CA LEU A 498 25.19 -0.53 18.49
C LEU A 498 25.45 -0.14 17.02
N TRP A 499 25.36 1.15 16.69
CA TRP A 499 25.26 1.63 15.32
C TRP A 499 26.50 2.40 14.88
N ARG A 500 26.91 2.18 13.64
CA ARG A 500 28.04 2.89 13.03
C ARG A 500 27.62 4.17 12.32
N ALA A 501 26.38 4.21 11.84
CA ALA A 501 25.68 5.38 11.31
C ALA A 501 24.17 5.10 11.26
N GLY A 502 23.36 6.14 11.18
CA GLY A 502 21.94 6.02 10.86
C GLY A 502 21.47 7.03 9.83
N SER A 503 20.68 6.59 8.84
CA SER A 503 20.05 7.48 7.85
C SER A 503 18.53 7.36 7.91
N ALA A 504 17.87 8.43 8.37
CA ALA A 504 16.43 8.49 8.59
C ALA A 504 15.75 9.28 7.45
N VAL A 505 14.86 8.64 6.70
CA VAL A 505 14.16 9.25 5.56
C VAL A 505 12.72 9.58 5.96
N VAL A 506 12.29 10.82 5.72
CA VAL A 506 11.02 11.43 6.17
C VAL A 506 10.63 10.99 7.60
N PRO A 507 11.51 11.18 8.61
CA PRO A 507 11.21 10.77 9.97
C PRO A 507 10.31 11.79 10.65
N PHE A 508 9.57 11.31 11.65
CA PHE A 508 9.09 12.12 12.76
C PHE A 508 9.86 11.74 14.03
N THR A 509 10.06 12.67 14.94
CA THR A 509 10.98 12.54 16.09
C THR A 509 10.43 13.15 17.37
N ASN A 510 9.49 14.09 17.25
CA ASN A 510 8.75 14.66 18.35
C ASN A 510 7.26 14.39 18.13
N TRP A 511 6.74 13.31 18.73
CA TRP A 511 5.36 12.89 18.57
C TRP A 511 4.37 14.03 18.82
N PHE A 512 4.60 14.87 19.83
CA PHE A 512 3.71 15.99 20.13
C PHE A 512 3.61 16.96 18.95
N LYS A 513 4.75 17.44 18.45
CA LYS A 513 4.78 18.39 17.33
C LYS A 513 4.24 17.74 16.07
N SER A 514 4.75 16.56 15.73
CA SER A 514 4.36 15.84 14.50
C SER A 514 2.88 15.55 14.45
N HIS A 515 2.23 15.22 15.57
CA HIS A 515 0.77 15.05 15.62
C HIS A 515 0.02 16.32 15.20
N TYR A 516 0.34 17.47 15.79
CA TYR A 516 -0.37 18.72 15.48
C TYR A 516 -0.03 19.32 14.11
N ASP A 517 1.20 19.07 13.61
CA ASP A 517 1.64 19.57 12.31
C ASP A 517 1.24 18.64 11.15
N SER A 518 0.90 17.37 11.42
CA SER A 518 0.46 16.40 10.40
C SER A 518 -0.99 16.63 9.94
N ARG A 519 -1.31 16.12 8.75
CA ARG A 519 -2.68 16.09 8.21
C ARG A 519 -3.66 15.51 9.23
N GLU A 520 -4.85 16.10 9.31
CA GLU A 520 -5.81 15.86 10.41
C GLU A 520 -6.34 14.42 10.48
N ASP A 521 -6.48 13.72 9.34
CA ASP A 521 -6.83 12.30 9.30
C ASP A 521 -5.82 11.41 10.05
N LEU A 522 -4.54 11.76 10.05
CA LEU A 522 -3.48 11.01 10.73
C LEU A 522 -3.52 11.21 12.25
N GLN A 523 -4.14 12.29 12.73
CA GLN A 523 -4.26 12.58 14.15
C GLN A 523 -5.14 11.55 14.85
N HIS A 524 -6.21 11.09 14.18
CA HIS A 524 -7.05 9.99 14.67
C HIS A 524 -6.23 8.72 14.91
N TRP A 525 -5.44 8.30 13.91
CA TRP A 525 -4.57 7.12 14.03
C TRP A 525 -3.58 7.26 15.19
N ASN A 526 -2.98 8.45 15.35
CA ASN A 526 -2.05 8.73 16.45
C ASN A 526 -2.73 8.56 17.82
N ILE A 527 -3.94 9.08 18.00
CA ILE A 527 -4.70 8.95 19.26
C ILE A 527 -5.06 7.48 19.53
N GLU A 528 -5.50 6.74 18.52
CA GLU A 528 -5.87 5.32 18.67
C GLU A 528 -4.68 4.41 18.99
N ASN A 529 -3.46 4.84 18.65
CA ASN A 529 -2.24 4.05 18.88
C ASN A 529 -1.36 4.57 20.02
N MET A 530 -1.47 5.84 20.40
CA MET A 530 -0.65 6.48 21.44
C MET A 530 -1.48 7.06 22.58
N GLY A 531 -2.81 7.04 22.51
CA GLY A 531 -3.70 7.70 23.46
C GLY A 531 -3.62 9.22 23.39
N ASP A 532 -4.49 9.89 24.15
CA ASP A 532 -4.51 11.36 24.21
C ASP A 532 -3.17 11.91 24.73
N PRO A 533 -2.53 12.89 24.05
CA PRO A 533 -1.23 13.42 24.45
C PRO A 533 -1.24 14.16 25.80
N GLY A 534 -2.38 14.74 26.20
CA GLY A 534 -2.54 15.42 27.49
C GLY A 534 -2.66 14.43 28.65
N GLU A 535 -3.43 13.36 28.47
CA GLU A 535 -3.59 12.29 29.47
C GLU A 535 -2.39 11.34 29.51
N ASN A 536 -1.68 11.17 28.40
CA ASN A 536 -0.64 10.14 28.23
C ASN A 536 0.74 10.76 27.90
N TYR A 537 1.02 11.94 28.47
CA TYR A 537 2.26 12.71 28.24
C TYR A 537 3.53 11.87 28.30
N GLU A 538 3.73 11.06 29.34
CA GLU A 538 4.94 10.24 29.51
C GLU A 538 5.15 9.26 28.35
N ARG A 539 4.08 8.69 27.80
CA ARG A 539 4.19 7.79 26.64
C ARG A 539 4.72 8.56 25.42
N TRP A 540 4.11 9.70 25.13
CA TRP A 540 4.48 10.55 24.00
C TRP A 540 5.92 11.11 24.15
N TYR A 541 6.30 11.52 25.36
CA TYR A 541 7.65 11.98 25.66
C TYR A 541 8.69 10.87 25.48
N ASN A 542 8.47 9.70 26.08
CA ASN A 542 9.42 8.58 25.99
C ASN A 542 9.51 8.00 24.57
N ALA A 543 8.42 8.06 23.80
CA ALA A 543 8.42 7.67 22.41
C ALA A 543 9.12 8.68 21.48
N SER A 544 9.38 9.92 21.92
CA SER A 544 9.95 10.98 21.07
C SER A 544 11.49 11.03 21.15
N PRO A 545 12.23 10.50 20.15
CA PRO A 545 13.70 10.54 20.16
C PRO A 545 14.26 11.97 20.18
N TYR A 546 13.49 12.98 19.78
CA TYR A 546 13.88 14.40 19.84
C TYR A 546 14.40 14.83 21.22
N PHE A 547 13.83 14.32 22.31
CA PHE A 547 14.24 14.69 23.67
C PHE A 547 15.51 13.96 24.15
N PHE A 548 16.05 13.04 23.36
CA PHE A 548 17.18 12.18 23.73
C PHE A 548 18.33 12.22 22.71
N LEU A 549 18.34 13.23 21.83
CA LEU A 549 19.35 13.39 20.77
C LEU A 549 20.78 13.54 21.33
N ASP A 550 20.94 13.95 22.59
CA ASP A 550 22.22 14.03 23.28
C ASP A 550 22.91 12.67 23.43
N ARG A 551 22.13 11.57 23.42
CA ARG A 551 22.64 10.19 23.53
C ARG A 551 23.26 9.67 22.25
N ILE A 552 22.97 10.27 21.10
CA ILE A 552 23.43 9.76 19.80
C ILE A 552 24.97 9.84 19.73
N GLU A 553 25.60 8.72 19.42
CA GLU A 553 27.06 8.60 19.26
C GLU A 553 27.49 8.53 17.79
N ALA A 554 26.65 7.92 16.94
CA ALA A 554 26.94 7.71 15.53
C ALA A 554 26.60 8.94 14.66
N PRO A 555 27.23 9.10 13.48
CA PRO A 555 26.77 10.06 12.47
C PRO A 555 25.32 9.79 12.06
N VAL A 556 24.57 10.87 11.85
CA VAL A 556 23.15 10.83 11.43
C VAL A 556 22.99 11.53 10.10
N GLN A 557 22.18 10.96 9.20
CA GLN A 557 21.67 11.65 8.02
C GLN A 557 20.15 11.71 8.10
N MET A 558 19.57 12.85 7.72
CA MET A 558 18.14 13.05 7.61
C MET A 558 17.78 13.52 6.19
N ILE A 559 16.76 12.92 5.59
CA ILE A 559 16.32 13.19 4.21
C ILE A 559 14.82 13.46 4.22
N CYS A 560 14.37 14.62 3.73
CA CYS A 560 12.96 15.03 3.84
C CYS A 560 12.44 15.65 2.54
N GLY A 561 11.13 15.51 2.30
CA GLY A 561 10.38 16.28 1.32
C GLY A 561 9.75 17.52 1.96
N GLY A 562 9.82 18.67 1.31
CA GLY A 562 9.27 19.94 1.80
C GLY A 562 7.74 19.96 1.89
N ASN A 563 7.06 19.19 1.04
CA ASN A 563 5.60 19.09 0.94
C ASN A 563 5.03 17.85 1.65
N ASP A 564 5.80 17.17 2.51
CA ASP A 564 5.33 15.94 3.19
C ASP A 564 4.18 16.23 4.18
N PRO A 565 2.94 15.78 3.90
CA PRO A 565 1.79 16.05 4.77
C PRO A 565 1.72 15.10 5.97
N ARG A 566 2.50 14.01 5.96
CA ARG A 566 2.49 12.97 6.98
C ARG A 566 3.56 13.21 8.04
N CYS A 567 4.78 13.50 7.58
CA CYS A 567 5.96 13.75 8.41
C CYS A 567 6.52 15.14 8.08
N PRO A 568 5.90 16.23 8.55
CA PRO A 568 6.27 17.59 8.15
C PRO A 568 7.76 17.86 8.33
N ALA A 569 8.39 18.42 7.29
CA ALA A 569 9.83 18.72 7.29
C ALA A 569 10.26 19.62 8.46
N SER A 570 9.33 20.41 9.02
CA SER A 570 9.55 21.26 10.19
C SER A 570 10.10 20.47 11.40
N ASP A 571 9.66 19.24 11.64
CA ASP A 571 10.15 18.41 12.75
C ASP A 571 11.59 17.94 12.51
N SER A 572 11.90 17.58 11.27
CA SER A 572 13.25 17.19 10.88
C SER A 572 14.24 18.36 10.90
N ILE A 573 13.78 19.57 10.54
CA ILE A 573 14.58 20.81 10.64
C ILE A 573 14.94 21.11 12.11
N ASP A 574 13.96 21.05 13.02
CA ASP A 574 14.19 21.26 14.45
C ASP A 574 15.16 20.23 15.03
N THR A 575 15.02 18.97 14.62
CA THR A 575 15.92 17.88 15.02
C THR A 575 17.34 18.14 14.55
N ARG A 576 17.52 18.54 13.29
CA ARG A 576 18.82 18.91 12.73
C ARG A 576 19.43 20.06 13.52
N ASP A 577 18.69 21.12 13.77
CA ASP A 577 19.18 22.29 14.51
C ASP A 577 19.62 21.90 15.93
N LYS A 578 18.85 21.02 16.59
CA LYS A 578 19.21 20.51 17.92
C LYS A 578 20.46 19.64 17.89
N LEU A 579 20.61 18.78 16.89
CA LEU A 579 21.83 17.96 16.71
C LEU A 579 23.06 18.84 16.49
N VAL A 580 22.94 19.91 15.70
CA VAL A 580 24.01 20.90 15.50
C VAL A 580 24.36 21.61 16.81
N GLU A 581 23.37 22.06 17.58
CA GLU A 581 23.58 22.69 18.90
C GLU A 581 24.34 21.76 19.87
N LEU A 582 24.02 20.47 19.84
CA LEU A 582 24.65 19.42 20.64
C LEU A 582 26.04 19.00 20.11
N GLY A 583 26.51 19.58 19.00
CA GLY A 583 27.80 19.25 18.38
C GLY A 583 27.85 17.84 17.77
N LYS A 584 26.70 17.28 17.39
CA LYS A 584 26.60 15.96 16.74
C LYS A 584 26.95 16.05 15.26
N ASN A 585 27.41 14.93 14.69
CA ASN A 585 27.66 14.84 13.24
C ASN A 585 26.35 14.53 12.51
N VAL A 586 25.77 15.57 11.91
CA VAL A 586 24.50 15.47 11.18
C VAL A 586 24.65 15.95 9.74
N ASP A 587 24.16 15.14 8.80
CA ASP A 587 23.93 15.48 7.40
C ASP A 587 22.42 15.65 7.16
N PHE A 588 22.01 16.67 6.41
CA PHE A 588 20.60 17.02 6.23
C PHE A 588 20.32 17.40 4.79
N LEU A 589 19.36 16.70 4.19
CA LEU A 589 18.90 16.90 2.82
C LEU A 589 17.40 17.23 2.83
N LEU A 590 17.04 18.35 2.21
CA LEU A 590 15.66 18.78 2.03
C LEU A 590 15.39 18.97 0.53
N TYR A 591 14.36 18.29 0.04
CA TYR A 591 13.87 18.41 -1.33
C TYR A 591 12.56 19.19 -1.28
N GLU A 592 12.62 20.50 -1.55
CA GLU A 592 11.52 21.45 -1.29
C GLU A 592 10.22 21.06 -2.00
N ASP A 593 10.33 20.58 -3.25
CA ASP A 593 9.20 20.26 -4.12
C ASP A 593 8.84 18.75 -4.12
N GLU A 594 9.22 18.01 -3.09
CA GLU A 594 8.87 16.60 -2.92
C GLU A 594 8.03 16.40 -1.66
N GLY A 595 7.17 15.39 -1.68
CA GLY A 595 6.27 15.08 -0.56
C GLY A 595 6.78 13.94 0.32
N HIS A 596 5.83 13.16 0.85
CA HIS A 596 6.19 11.96 1.60
C HIS A 596 6.96 10.98 0.72
N ALA A 597 6.43 10.71 -0.48
CA ALA A 597 7.10 10.01 -1.57
C ALA A 597 7.76 11.00 -2.53
N PHE A 598 8.90 10.60 -3.10
CA PHE A 598 9.60 11.41 -4.08
C PHE A 598 9.16 10.97 -5.47
N LEU A 599 8.61 11.89 -6.25
CA LEU A 599 8.04 11.61 -7.57
C LEU A 599 9.04 11.85 -8.69
N LYS A 600 9.95 12.82 -8.55
CA LYS A 600 10.93 13.18 -9.58
C LYS A 600 12.10 12.23 -9.52
N ILE A 601 12.41 11.60 -10.64
CA ILE A 601 13.49 10.61 -10.72
C ILE A 601 14.84 11.22 -10.35
N GLU A 602 15.09 12.50 -10.66
CA GLU A 602 16.32 13.21 -10.31
C GLU A 602 16.52 13.31 -8.79
N ASP A 603 15.47 13.64 -8.06
CA ASP A 603 15.49 13.79 -6.61
C ASP A 603 15.62 12.42 -5.92
N VAL A 604 14.90 11.41 -6.41
CA VAL A 604 15.08 10.00 -5.99
C VAL A 604 16.54 9.58 -6.14
N LEU A 605 17.16 9.86 -7.28
CA LEU A 605 18.53 9.46 -7.56
C LEU A 605 19.54 10.14 -6.65
N ASP A 606 19.40 11.46 -6.46
CA ASP A 606 20.29 12.22 -5.60
C ASP A 606 20.18 11.78 -4.13
N ALA A 607 18.94 11.69 -3.62
CA ALA A 607 18.66 11.30 -2.24
C ALA A 607 19.16 9.89 -1.92
N GLU A 608 18.83 8.92 -2.77
CA GLU A 608 19.16 7.52 -2.51
C GLU A 608 20.64 7.22 -2.73
N THR A 609 21.30 7.91 -3.68
CA THR A 609 22.75 7.82 -3.85
C THR A 609 23.47 8.38 -2.63
N LYS A 610 23.12 9.60 -2.19
CA LYS A 610 23.70 10.21 -0.98
C LYS A 610 23.43 9.38 0.28
N ARG A 611 22.27 8.73 0.37
CA ARG A 611 21.94 7.79 1.45
C ARG A 611 22.89 6.61 1.49
N VAL A 612 23.03 5.91 0.37
CA VAL A 612 23.91 4.73 0.29
C VAL A 612 25.37 5.11 0.51
N GLU A 613 25.83 6.24 -0.06
CA GLU A 613 27.20 6.73 0.12
C GLU A 613 27.48 7.10 1.59
N PHE A 614 26.53 7.72 2.28
CA PHE A 614 26.64 8.04 3.70
C PHE A 614 26.80 6.78 4.56
N LEU A 615 25.94 5.77 4.32
CA LEU A 615 26.00 4.49 5.04
C LEU A 615 27.32 3.74 4.74
N ALA A 616 27.71 3.65 3.47
CA ALA A 616 28.94 2.99 3.03
C ALA A 616 30.18 3.65 3.64
N LYS A 617 30.25 4.99 3.66
CA LYS A 617 31.37 5.73 4.27
C LYS A 617 31.59 5.35 5.73
N ALA A 618 30.53 5.16 6.50
CA ALA A 618 30.63 4.79 7.91
C ALA A 618 30.98 3.29 8.10
N LEU A 619 30.47 2.43 7.21
CA LEU A 619 30.65 0.98 7.25
C LEU A 619 31.99 0.52 6.70
N ASP A 620 32.63 1.29 5.82
CA ASP A 620 33.88 0.93 5.16
C ASP A 620 35.10 1.58 5.83
N SER A 621 34.88 2.64 6.63
CA SER A 621 35.93 3.37 7.38
C SER A 621 36.64 2.54 8.43
#